data_AF-A0A0B7AFV6-F1
#
_entry.id   AF-A0A0B7AFV6-F1
#
_cell.length_a   1.000
_cell.length_b   1.000
_cell.length_c   1.000
_cell.angle_alpha   90.00
_cell.angle_beta   90.00
_cell.angle_gamma   90.00
#
_symmetry.space_group_name_H-M   'P 1'
#
loop_
_entity.id
_entity.type
_entity.pdbx_description
1 polymer ?
#
loop_
_entity_poly.entity_id
_entity_poly.type
_entity_poly.pdbx_seq_one_letter_code
_entity_poly.pdbx_strand_id
1 'polypeptide(L)'
;EPLKMAAQTLRNTGVVFRFWNSFARQQTRTNAIWSNVEMGPPDAILGVTEAFKKDTSPKKINLGAGAYRDDAGKPYVLPSVKKAEAELQKANLDKEYAGITGVPDFFNAAIKLALGADSQVLANGLVMYLFFCFMIFLWSV
;
A
#
# COMPACT_ATOMS: atom_id res chain seq x y z
N GLU A 1 19.63 27.40 -61.29
CA GLU A 1 19.25 26.13 -61.97
C GLU A 1 20.36 25.13 -61.66
N PRO A 2 20.13 23.85 -61.27
CA PRO A 2 19.03 22.93 -61.57
C PRO A 2 18.29 22.36 -60.33
N LEU A 3 18.67 22.77 -59.11
CA LEU A 3 18.17 22.20 -57.85
C LEU A 3 16.73 22.61 -57.47
N LYS A 4 16.15 23.63 -58.13
CA LYS A 4 14.76 24.04 -57.88
C LYS A 4 13.73 23.30 -58.75
N MET A 5 14.17 22.58 -59.80
CA MET A 5 13.24 21.80 -60.64
C MET A 5 13.00 20.38 -60.09
N ALA A 6 13.93 19.81 -59.32
CA ALA A 6 13.75 18.49 -58.71
C ALA A 6 12.73 18.49 -57.54
N ALA A 7 12.60 19.62 -56.84
CA ALA A 7 11.68 19.75 -55.69
C ALA A 7 10.22 19.97 -56.10
N GLN A 8 9.94 20.31 -57.36
CA GLN A 8 8.57 20.48 -57.86
C GLN A 8 7.96 19.16 -58.32
N THR A 9 8.77 18.25 -58.87
CA THR A 9 8.30 16.97 -59.44
C THR A 9 7.90 15.94 -58.39
N LEU A 10 8.39 16.07 -57.15
CA LEU A 10 7.99 15.21 -56.02
C LEU A 10 6.76 15.72 -55.24
N ARG A 11 6.12 16.80 -55.69
CA ARG A 11 4.89 17.35 -55.07
C ARG A 11 3.59 16.96 -55.77
N ASN A 12 3.65 16.28 -56.92
CA ASN A 12 2.47 15.92 -57.73
C ASN A 12 2.07 14.43 -57.69
N THR A 13 2.72 13.60 -56.87
CA THR A 13 2.26 12.22 -56.64
C THR A 13 1.34 12.18 -55.41
N GLY A 14 0.06 12.49 -55.65
CA GLY A 14 -1.05 12.35 -54.69
C GLY A 14 -1.34 10.91 -54.22
N VAL A 15 -0.34 10.03 -54.24
CA VAL A 15 -0.43 8.62 -53.86
C VAL A 15 0.33 8.35 -52.54
N VAL A 16 1.29 9.18 -52.16
CA VAL A 16 2.04 9.01 -50.89
C VAL A 16 1.26 9.56 -49.68
N PHE A 17 0.39 10.55 -49.89
CA PHE A 17 -0.36 11.18 -48.79
C PHE A 17 -1.63 10.43 -48.34
N ARG A 18 -2.04 9.36 -49.06
CA ARG A 18 -3.17 8.51 -48.64
C ARG A 18 -2.76 7.25 -47.89
N PHE A 19 -1.48 6.89 -47.89
CA PHE A 19 -1.00 5.70 -47.18
C PHE A 19 -0.56 5.97 -45.74
N TRP A 20 -0.32 7.24 -45.37
CA TRP A 20 0.08 7.65 -44.02
C TRP A 20 -1.09 8.25 -43.22
N ASN A 21 -2.29 7.71 -43.37
CA ASN A 21 -3.41 8.05 -42.47
C ASN A 21 -4.14 6.81 -41.91
N SER A 22 -3.63 5.60 -42.17
CA SER A 22 -4.22 4.34 -41.67
C SER A 22 -3.53 3.74 -40.44
N PHE A 23 -2.45 4.34 -39.91
CA PHE A 23 -1.65 3.72 -38.84
C PHE A 23 -1.59 4.46 -37.50
N ALA A 24 -2.34 5.55 -37.31
CA ALA A 24 -2.27 6.33 -36.06
C ALA A 24 -3.65 6.62 -35.41
N ARG A 25 -4.62 5.71 -35.56
CA ARG A 25 -5.68 5.56 -34.55
C ARG A 25 -5.43 4.29 -33.76
N GLN A 26 -4.36 4.27 -32.97
CA GLN A 26 -4.41 3.50 -31.74
C GLN A 26 -5.44 4.17 -30.86
N GLN A 27 -6.67 3.65 -30.93
CA GLN A 27 -7.72 3.89 -29.97
C GLN A 27 -7.10 3.70 -28.58
N THR A 28 -6.83 4.79 -27.86
CA THR A 28 -6.67 4.72 -26.42
C THR A 28 -7.98 4.15 -25.91
N ARG A 29 -8.03 2.85 -25.63
CA ARG A 29 -9.11 2.28 -24.84
C ARG A 29 -8.94 2.91 -23.46
N THR A 30 -9.57 4.07 -23.25
CA THR A 30 -9.96 4.46 -21.90
C THR A 30 -10.71 3.25 -21.35
N ASN A 31 -10.30 2.75 -20.18
CA ASN A 31 -10.82 1.52 -19.61
C ASN A 31 -12.33 1.65 -19.32
N ALA A 32 -13.17 1.49 -20.35
CA ALA A 32 -14.62 1.64 -20.29
C ALA A 32 -15.29 0.60 -19.39
N ILE A 33 -14.57 -0.47 -19.04
CA ILE A 33 -15.03 -1.48 -18.06
C ILE A 33 -15.24 -0.86 -16.68
N TRP A 34 -14.47 0.17 -16.32
CA TRP A 34 -14.52 0.81 -15.01
C TRP A 34 -15.21 2.18 -15.03
N SER A 35 -15.81 2.60 -16.16
CA SER A 35 -16.40 3.94 -16.29
C SER A 35 -17.61 4.17 -15.38
N ASN A 36 -18.27 3.09 -14.96
CA ASN A 36 -19.47 3.12 -14.12
C ASN A 36 -19.16 2.76 -12.65
N VAL A 37 -17.88 2.62 -12.28
CA VAL A 37 -17.52 2.39 -10.88
C VAL A 37 -17.41 3.73 -10.18
N GLU A 38 -18.40 4.02 -9.34
CA GLU A 38 -18.40 5.20 -8.49
C GLU A 38 -17.31 5.11 -7.41
N MET A 39 -16.74 6.25 -7.04
CA MET A 39 -15.78 6.32 -5.97
C MET A 39 -16.50 6.09 -4.63
N GLY A 40 -16.02 5.15 -3.84
CA GLY A 40 -16.52 4.93 -2.49
C GLY A 40 -16.42 6.20 -1.63
N PRO A 41 -17.28 6.35 -0.61
CA PRO A 41 -17.22 7.51 0.27
C PRO A 41 -15.84 7.59 0.93
N PRO A 42 -15.24 8.79 1.05
CA PRO A 42 -13.95 8.94 1.71
C PRO A 42 -14.08 8.54 3.18
N ASP A 43 -13.14 7.73 3.67
CA ASP A 43 -13.07 7.32 5.07
C ASP A 43 -12.95 8.57 5.96
N ALA A 44 -13.87 8.71 6.92
CA ALA A 44 -13.95 9.85 7.81
C ALA A 44 -12.65 10.08 8.61
N ILE A 45 -11.90 9.02 8.92
CA ILE A 45 -10.65 9.10 9.71
C ILE A 45 -9.47 9.48 8.80
N LEU A 46 -9.42 8.94 7.59
CA LEU A 46 -8.37 9.27 6.63
C LEU A 46 -8.53 10.70 6.08
N GLY A 47 -9.77 11.14 5.90
CA GLY A 47 -10.10 12.50 5.45
C GLY A 47 -9.54 13.59 6.37
N VAL A 48 -9.55 13.36 7.70
CA VAL A 48 -8.96 14.31 8.68
C VAL A 48 -7.44 14.42 8.50
N THR A 49 -6.77 13.30 8.22
CA THR A 49 -5.32 13.30 7.98
C THR A 49 -4.97 13.98 6.65
N GLU A 50 -5.80 13.80 5.62
CA GLU A 50 -5.63 14.49 4.34
C GLU A 50 -5.87 16.00 4.45
N ALA A 51 -6.91 16.41 5.18
CA ALA A 51 -7.18 17.82 5.46
C ALA A 51 -6.01 18.44 6.24
N PHE A 52 -5.47 17.74 7.25
CA PHE A 52 -4.28 18.16 7.98
C PHE A 52 -3.03 18.30 7.08
N LYS A 53 -2.85 17.40 6.10
CA LYS A 53 -1.74 17.51 5.14
C LYS A 53 -1.91 18.71 4.20
N LYS A 54 -3.14 19.00 3.77
CA LYS A 54 -3.48 20.12 2.87
C LYS A 54 -3.39 21.49 3.55
N ASP A 55 -3.53 21.55 4.88
CA ASP A 55 -3.38 22.79 5.64
C ASP A 55 -1.91 23.29 5.65
N THR A 56 -1.70 24.56 5.31
CA THR A 56 -0.38 25.23 5.28
C THR A 56 -0.05 25.96 6.58
N SER A 57 -0.97 25.99 7.54
CA SER A 57 -0.78 26.68 8.82
C SER A 57 0.40 26.10 9.61
N PRO A 58 1.32 26.93 10.15
CA PRO A 58 2.44 26.46 10.97
C PRO A 58 2.01 25.98 12.37
N LYS A 59 0.75 26.19 12.78
CA LYS A 59 0.21 25.81 14.10
C LYS A 59 -0.78 24.63 14.02
N LYS A 60 -0.80 23.89 12.92
CA LYS A 60 -1.72 22.75 12.75
C LYS A 60 -1.38 21.61 13.72
N ILE A 61 -2.41 20.99 14.28
CA ILE A 61 -2.28 19.83 15.21
C ILE A 61 -3.09 18.67 14.63
N ASN A 62 -2.49 17.48 14.55
CA ASN A 62 -3.19 16.28 14.08
C ASN A 62 -3.68 15.46 15.29
N LEU A 63 -5.01 15.41 15.47
CA LEU A 63 -5.68 14.60 16.50
C LEU A 63 -6.54 13.47 15.89
N GLY A 64 -6.49 13.27 14.58
CA GLY A 64 -7.35 12.31 13.88
C GLY A 64 -6.78 10.89 13.87
N ALA A 65 -5.50 10.75 13.50
CA ALA A 65 -4.84 9.45 13.46
C ALA A 65 -4.22 9.10 14.82
N GLY A 66 -4.64 7.99 15.44
CA GLY A 66 -4.11 7.47 16.71
C GLY A 66 -2.70 6.87 16.60
N ALA A 67 -1.77 7.59 15.98
CA ALA A 67 -0.39 7.18 15.81
C ALA A 67 0.53 7.94 16.78
N TYR A 68 1.38 7.21 17.50
CA TYR A 68 2.29 7.81 18.48
C TYR A 68 3.32 8.73 17.81
N ARG A 69 3.52 9.92 18.38
CA ARG A 69 4.41 10.97 17.87
C ARG A 69 5.42 11.37 18.95
N ASP A 70 6.56 11.87 18.51
CA ASP A 70 7.54 12.52 19.39
C ASP A 70 7.15 13.97 19.71
N ASP A 71 7.96 14.63 20.55
CA ASP A 71 7.77 16.04 20.94
C ASP A 71 7.80 17.02 19.74
N ALA A 72 8.37 16.59 18.61
CA ALA A 72 8.42 17.35 17.36
C ALA A 72 7.28 16.99 16.39
N GLY A 73 6.30 16.18 16.81
CA GLY A 73 5.16 15.74 15.99
C GLY A 73 5.50 14.74 14.89
N LYS A 74 6.70 14.15 14.91
CA LYS A 74 7.13 13.14 13.92
C LYS A 74 6.75 11.73 14.38
N PRO A 75 6.61 10.76 13.44
CA PRO A 75 6.38 9.37 13.82
C PRO A 75 7.51 8.86 14.72
N TYR A 76 7.16 8.34 15.89
CA TYR A 76 8.15 7.81 16.82
C TYR A 76 8.29 6.30 16.67
N VAL A 77 9.50 5.86 16.32
CA VAL A 77 9.83 4.44 16.21
C VAL A 77 10.58 4.01 17.47
N LEU A 78 10.04 2.99 18.15
CA LEU A 78 10.59 2.45 19.40
C LEU A 78 12.05 1.96 19.21
N PRO A 79 12.97 2.23 20.16
CA PRO A 79 14.35 1.76 20.07
C PRO A 79 14.49 0.23 19.99
N SER A 80 13.58 -0.51 20.63
CA SER A 80 13.52 -1.98 20.54
C SER A 80 13.24 -2.46 19.12
N VAL A 81 12.31 -1.80 18.42
CA VAL A 81 11.96 -2.11 17.03
C VAL A 81 13.15 -1.85 16.11
N LYS A 82 13.84 -0.71 16.26
CA LYS A 82 15.05 -0.40 15.45
C LYS A 82 16.16 -1.44 15.63
N LYS A 83 16.36 -1.94 16.85
CA LYS A 83 17.35 -3.00 17.12
C LYS A 83 16.94 -4.31 16.45
N ALA A 84 15.68 -4.72 16.59
CA ALA A 84 15.16 -5.93 15.96
C ALA A 84 15.26 -5.86 14.42
N GLU A 85 14.95 -4.71 13.81
CA GLU A 85 15.13 -4.50 12.36
C GLU A 85 16.59 -4.68 11.92
N ALA A 86 17.54 -4.12 12.69
CA ALA A 86 18.96 -4.26 12.39
C ALA A 86 19.45 -5.71 12.52
N GLU A 87 18.93 -6.46 13.49
CA GLU A 87 19.22 -7.89 13.67
C GLU A 87 18.63 -8.74 12.53
N LEU A 88 17.38 -8.48 12.14
CA LEU A 88 16.72 -9.16 11.02
C LEU A 88 17.43 -8.90 9.69
N GLN A 89 17.89 -7.68 9.45
CA GLN A 89 18.68 -7.35 8.26
C GLN A 89 20.00 -8.12 8.21
N LYS A 90 20.67 -8.32 9.35
CA LYS A 90 21.90 -9.13 9.43
C LYS A 90 21.65 -10.62 9.24
N ALA A 91 20.51 -11.11 9.72
CA ALA A 91 20.15 -12.51 9.63
C ALA A 91 19.83 -12.97 8.20
N ASN A 92 19.52 -12.03 7.29
CA ASN A 92 19.27 -12.28 5.86
C ASN A 92 18.37 -13.50 5.61
N LEU A 93 17.24 -13.52 6.33
CA LEU A 93 16.30 -14.64 6.32
C LEU A 93 15.66 -14.81 4.94
N ASP A 94 15.31 -16.06 4.63
CA ASP A 94 14.50 -16.42 3.49
C ASP A 94 13.08 -15.84 3.63
N LYS A 95 12.52 -15.35 2.53
CA LYS A 95 11.17 -14.74 2.47
C LYS A 95 10.14 -15.73 1.94
N GLU A 96 10.29 -16.99 2.33
CA GLU A 96 9.39 -18.06 1.96
C GLU A 96 8.01 -17.90 2.62
N TYR A 97 7.02 -18.60 2.07
CA TYR A 97 5.67 -18.58 2.62
C TYR A 97 5.66 -19.11 4.06
N ALA A 98 5.16 -18.28 4.98
CA ALA A 98 4.83 -18.75 6.32
C ALA A 98 3.67 -19.76 6.27
N GLY A 99 3.64 -20.69 7.23
CA GLY A 99 2.51 -21.60 7.39
C GLY A 99 1.19 -20.86 7.63
N ILE A 100 0.06 -21.54 7.46
CA ILE A 100 -1.30 -20.97 7.65
C ILE A 100 -1.46 -20.28 9.01
N THR A 101 -0.82 -20.82 10.05
CA THR A 101 -0.85 -20.30 11.42
C THR A 101 0.19 -19.21 11.69
N GLY A 102 1.00 -18.83 10.70
CA GLY A 102 2.12 -17.89 10.84
C GLY A 102 3.36 -18.52 11.48
N VAL A 103 4.29 -17.67 11.94
CA VAL A 103 5.53 -18.10 12.60
C VAL A 103 5.24 -18.49 14.05
N PRO A 104 5.49 -19.76 14.47
CA PRO A 104 5.15 -20.24 15.81
C PRO A 104 5.76 -19.41 16.94
N ASP A 105 7.00 -18.94 16.77
CA ASP A 105 7.70 -18.13 17.77
C ASP A 105 7.02 -16.76 18.00
N PHE A 106 6.53 -16.14 16.92
CA PHE A 106 5.78 -14.89 17.02
C PHE A 106 4.46 -15.10 17.78
N PHE A 107 3.73 -16.16 17.43
CA PHE A 107 2.48 -16.52 18.08
C PHE A 107 2.66 -16.75 19.58
N ASN A 108 3.65 -17.58 19.96
CA ASN A 108 3.95 -17.87 21.36
C ASN A 108 4.35 -16.62 22.15
N ALA A 109 5.17 -15.74 21.55
CA ALA A 109 5.55 -14.48 22.17
C ALA A 109 4.35 -13.52 22.34
N ALA A 110 3.48 -13.43 21.34
CA ALA A 110 2.28 -12.59 21.37
C ALA A 110 1.31 -13.03 22.47
N ILE A 111 1.09 -14.33 22.64
CA ILE A 111 0.21 -14.86 23.69
C ILE A 111 0.82 -14.64 25.07
N LYS A 112 2.14 -14.86 25.21
CA LYS A 112 2.85 -14.58 26.45
C LYS A 112 2.73 -13.11 26.85
N LEU A 113 2.76 -12.20 25.88
CA LEU A 113 2.55 -10.76 26.10
C LEU A 113 1.10 -10.45 26.51
N ALA A 114 0.11 -11.08 25.87
CA ALA A 114 -1.31 -10.81 26.10
C ALA A 114 -1.83 -11.39 27.43
N LEU A 115 -1.45 -12.63 27.76
CA LEU A 115 -1.97 -13.36 28.93
C LEU A 115 -1.04 -13.29 30.15
N GLY A 116 0.22 -12.91 29.95
CA GLY A 116 1.26 -13.00 30.98
C GLY A 116 1.87 -14.40 31.06
N ALA A 117 3.13 -14.47 31.52
CA ALA A 117 3.92 -15.71 31.54
C ALA A 117 3.33 -16.81 32.45
N ASP A 118 2.61 -16.41 33.50
CA ASP A 118 2.12 -17.31 34.55
C ASP A 118 0.62 -17.63 34.40
N SER A 119 0.04 -17.40 33.23
CA SER A 119 -1.39 -17.65 33.03
C SER A 119 -1.71 -19.16 33.05
N GLN A 120 -2.77 -19.52 33.78
CA GLN A 120 -3.27 -20.90 33.84
C GLN A 120 -3.68 -21.44 32.46
N VAL A 121 -4.06 -20.55 31.54
CA VAL A 121 -4.42 -20.88 30.15
C VAL A 121 -3.21 -21.41 29.37
N LEU A 122 -2.03 -20.81 29.58
CA LEU A 122 -0.78 -21.30 29.01
C LEU A 122 -0.35 -22.62 29.66
N ALA A 123 -0.44 -22.70 31.00
CA ALA A 123 -0.06 -23.90 31.75
C ALA A 123 -0.89 -25.15 31.36
N ASN A 124 -2.17 -24.94 31.06
CA ASN A 124 -3.10 -26.01 30.70
C ASN A 124 -3.18 -26.28 29.17
N GLY A 125 -2.38 -25.60 28.34
CA GLY A 125 -2.37 -25.81 26.89
C GLY A 125 -3.67 -25.39 26.17
N LEU A 126 -4.49 -24.54 26.78
CA LEU A 126 -5.82 -24.14 26.27
C LEU A 126 -5.76 -23.08 25.15
N VAL A 127 -4.55 -22.78 24.69
CA VAL A 127 -4.22 -21.69 23.76
C VAL A 127 -4.87 -21.89 22.38
N MET A 128 -5.00 -23.15 21.93
CA MET A 128 -5.62 -23.49 20.64
C MET A 128 -7.11 -23.05 20.58
N TYR A 129 -7.85 -23.18 21.68
CA TYR A 129 -9.26 -22.83 21.75
C TYR A 129 -9.50 -21.31 21.74
N LEU A 130 -8.56 -20.55 22.29
CA LEU A 130 -8.64 -19.08 22.32
C LEU A 130 -8.49 -18.49 20.90
N PHE A 131 -7.65 -19.10 20.06
CA PHE A 131 -7.45 -18.66 18.67
C PHE A 131 -8.74 -18.79 17.85
N PHE A 132 -9.43 -19.92 17.97
CA PHE A 132 -10.71 -20.14 17.27
C PHE A 132 -11.80 -19.18 17.76
N CYS A 133 -11.85 -18.92 19.07
CA CYS A 133 -12.85 -18.03 19.66
C CYS A 133 -12.60 -16.55 19.27
N PHE A 134 -11.35 -16.09 19.26
CA PHE A 134 -11.00 -14.72 18.89
C PHE A 134 -11.26 -14.44 17.39
N MET A 135 -10.99 -15.40 16.51
CA MET A 135 -11.23 -15.27 15.07
C MET A 135 -12.74 -15.20 14.74
N ILE A 136 -13.58 -15.93 15.47
CA ILE A 136 -15.04 -15.85 15.35
C ILE A 136 -15.55 -14.49 15.85
N PHE A 137 -14.99 -13.98 16.96
CA PHE A 137 -15.43 -12.72 17.56
C PHE A 137 -15.03 -11.50 16.72
N LEU A 138 -13.87 -11.52 16.07
CA LEU A 138 -13.40 -10.42 15.20
C LEU A 138 -14.12 -10.37 13.83
N TRP A 139 -14.79 -11.44 13.41
CA TRP A 139 -15.55 -11.47 12.15
C TRP A 139 -17.05 -11.16 12.34
N SER A 140 -17.48 -11.00 13.60
CA SER A 140 -18.86 -10.64 13.97
C SER A 140 -19.01 -9.18 14.44
N VAL A 141 -17.95 -8.37 14.35
CA VAL A 141 -17.94 -6.92 14.60
C VAL A 141 -17.48 -6.23 13.33
#